data_AF-A0A7Y6GGQ2-F1
#
_entry.id   AF-A0A7Y6GGQ2-F1
#
_cell.length_a   1.000
_cell.length_b   1.000
_cell.length_c   1.000
_cell.angle_alpha   90.00
_cell.angle_beta   90.00
_cell.angle_gamma   90.00
#
_symmetry.space_group_name_H-M   'P 1'
#
loop_
_entity.id
_entity.type
_entity.pdbx_description
1 polymer ?
#
loop_
_entity_poly.entity_id
_entity_poly.type
_entity_poly.pdbx_seq_one_letter_code
_entity_poly.pdbx_strand_id
1 'polypeptide(L)'
;MDPATTARRSLEGLSLGDAFGERWFPLFRPPRQAYAEIRARRTPPEPHWYWTDDTAMALGVLRVLDGHGEIRRTLLRLHREPDFWFQLVCELFGGGGSAGKGEAMRVAPSGAWFHTCPDRVAEQTVRSTEVTHAHPEDLKVRLTAASVRREPTLEAVTTGTPDSTVREGPVRADDTVPFALWCAARHSGDLVSALWAAAEGLGDVDTACAIAGGVVAARTGVEGVPGVWLERREALAGVGGRA
;
A
#
# COMPACT_ATOMS: atom_id res chain seq x y z
N MET A 1 -16.51 -6.81 11.65
CA MET A 1 -15.16 -6.67 12.23
C MET A 1 -15.06 -5.26 12.78
N ASP A 2 -14.37 -5.08 13.89
CA ASP A 2 -14.11 -3.75 14.44
C ASP A 2 -13.19 -2.93 13.49
N PRO A 3 -13.44 -1.63 13.27
CA PRO A 3 -12.60 -0.70 12.51
C PRO A 3 -11.09 -0.84 12.72
N ALA A 4 -10.64 -0.86 13.98
CA ALA A 4 -9.22 -0.91 14.29
C ALA A 4 -8.61 -2.26 13.91
N THR A 5 -9.37 -3.35 14.09
CA THR A 5 -8.97 -4.69 13.64
C THR A 5 -8.81 -4.76 12.13
N THR A 6 -9.78 -4.24 11.37
CA THR A 6 -9.71 -4.19 9.89
C THR A 6 -8.52 -3.35 9.43
N ALA A 7 -8.26 -2.22 10.09
CA ALA A 7 -7.14 -1.34 9.76
C ALA A 7 -5.78 -1.96 10.07
N ARG A 8 -5.63 -2.70 11.17
CA ARG A 8 -4.42 -3.46 11.49
C ARG A 8 -4.17 -4.57 10.46
N ARG A 9 -5.20 -5.30 10.07
CA ARG A 9 -5.09 -6.32 9.00
C ARG A 9 -4.64 -5.71 7.67
N SER A 10 -5.20 -4.55 7.32
CA SER A 10 -4.76 -3.78 6.14
C SER A 10 -3.28 -3.40 6.25
N LEU A 11 -2.83 -2.90 7.40
CA LEU A 11 -1.43 -2.55 7.61
C LEU A 11 -0.47 -3.76 7.53
N GLU A 12 -0.85 -4.91 8.09
CA GLU A 12 -0.07 -6.15 7.99
C GLU A 12 0.12 -6.58 6.53
N GLY A 13 -0.94 -6.52 5.71
CA GLY A 13 -0.83 -6.82 4.28
C GLY A 13 -0.06 -5.79 3.48
N LEU A 14 -0.24 -4.51 3.80
CA LEU A 14 0.49 -3.41 3.16
C LEU A 14 1.99 -3.56 3.38
N SER A 15 2.39 -3.77 4.64
CA SER A 15 3.81 -3.90 4.99
C SER A 15 4.45 -5.19 4.49
N LEU A 16 3.69 -6.28 4.43
CA LEU A 16 4.15 -7.48 3.75
C LEU A 16 4.36 -7.23 2.26
N GLY A 17 3.41 -6.53 1.62
CA GLY A 17 3.48 -6.20 0.20
C GLY A 17 4.66 -5.29 -0.13
N ASP A 18 4.85 -4.22 0.63
CA ASP A 18 5.99 -3.31 0.56
C ASP A 18 7.32 -4.08 0.64
N ALA A 19 7.54 -4.80 1.75
CA ALA A 19 8.78 -5.53 1.99
C ALA A 19 9.05 -6.63 0.94
N PHE A 20 8.00 -7.32 0.48
CA PHE A 20 8.08 -8.29 -0.61
C PHE A 20 8.42 -7.62 -1.94
N GLY A 21 7.77 -6.50 -2.24
CA GLY A 21 7.91 -5.78 -3.49
C GLY A 21 9.29 -5.15 -3.67
N GLU A 22 9.86 -4.64 -2.57
CA GLU A 22 11.21 -4.07 -2.54
C GLU A 22 12.27 -5.10 -3.00
N ARG A 23 12.04 -6.40 -2.75
CA ARG A 23 12.99 -7.47 -3.13
C ARG A 23 13.22 -7.58 -4.63
N TRP A 24 12.36 -6.98 -5.46
CA TRP A 24 12.44 -7.04 -6.91
C TRP A 24 13.20 -5.87 -7.54
N PHE A 25 13.68 -4.93 -6.73
CA PHE A 25 14.46 -3.79 -7.22
C PHE A 25 15.87 -4.19 -7.67
N PRO A 26 16.50 -3.38 -8.55
CA PRO A 26 17.87 -3.61 -9.03
C PRO A 26 18.93 -3.74 -7.94
N LEU A 27 18.67 -3.23 -6.73
CA LEU A 27 19.53 -3.38 -5.57
C LEU A 27 19.72 -4.85 -5.16
N PHE A 28 18.70 -5.69 -5.34
CA PHE A 28 18.71 -7.09 -4.93
C PHE A 28 19.03 -8.03 -6.09
N ARG A 29 18.50 -7.74 -7.29
CA ARG A 29 18.73 -8.58 -8.47
C ARG A 29 18.56 -7.83 -9.80
N PRO A 30 19.25 -8.24 -10.88
CA PRO A 30 19.07 -7.65 -12.20
C PRO A 30 17.62 -7.76 -12.70
N PRO A 31 17.09 -6.76 -13.43
CA PRO A 31 15.68 -6.74 -13.87
C PRO A 31 15.21 -7.99 -14.62
N ARG A 32 16.07 -8.57 -15.49
CA ARG A 32 15.76 -9.81 -16.21
C ARG A 32 15.62 -11.01 -15.28
N GLN A 33 16.46 -11.07 -14.24
CA GLN A 33 16.39 -12.11 -13.23
C GLN A 33 15.13 -11.92 -12.37
N ALA A 34 14.84 -10.70 -11.92
CA ALA A 34 13.62 -10.37 -11.18
C ALA A 34 12.37 -10.87 -11.93
N TYR A 35 12.23 -10.48 -13.20
CA TYR A 35 11.10 -10.88 -14.03
C TYR A 35 10.97 -12.41 -14.16
N ALA A 36 12.08 -13.12 -14.37
CA ALA A 36 12.07 -14.57 -14.50
C ALA A 36 11.73 -15.28 -13.17
N GLU A 37 12.14 -14.71 -12.04
CA GLU A 37 11.83 -15.21 -10.69
C GLU A 37 10.38 -14.95 -10.30
N ILE A 38 9.86 -13.75 -10.61
CA ILE A 38 8.46 -13.38 -10.39
C ILE A 38 7.52 -14.31 -11.15
N ARG A 39 7.75 -14.49 -12.46
CA ARG A 39 6.92 -15.39 -13.28
C ARG A 39 6.98 -16.84 -12.82
N ALA A 40 8.11 -17.26 -12.26
CA ALA A 40 8.27 -18.60 -11.70
C ALA A 40 7.76 -18.71 -10.25
N ARG A 41 7.23 -17.62 -9.67
CA ARG A 41 6.79 -17.52 -8.27
C ARG A 41 7.86 -17.99 -7.28
N ARG A 42 9.13 -17.70 -7.59
CA ARG A 42 10.25 -18.04 -6.72
C ARG A 42 10.33 -17.03 -5.60
N THR A 43 10.04 -17.46 -4.37
CA THR A 43 10.12 -16.60 -3.18
C THR A 43 11.53 -15.96 -3.08
N PRO A 44 11.65 -14.65 -2.85
CA PRO A 44 12.94 -13.98 -2.64
C PRO A 44 13.78 -14.68 -1.57
N PRO A 45 15.06 -14.98 -1.79
CA PRO A 45 15.87 -15.77 -0.84
C PRO A 45 16.36 -14.96 0.36
N GLU A 46 16.27 -13.63 0.31
CA GLU A 46 16.80 -12.74 1.35
C GLU A 46 16.17 -13.08 2.71
N PRO A 47 16.97 -13.20 3.78
CA PRO A 47 16.48 -13.60 5.09
C PRO A 47 15.74 -12.49 5.85
N HIS A 48 15.95 -11.23 5.44
CA HIS A 48 15.32 -10.06 6.04
C HIS A 48 14.75 -9.18 4.92
N TRP A 49 13.45 -8.94 5.01
CA TRP A 49 12.70 -8.06 4.11
C TRP A 49 12.30 -6.84 4.92
N TYR A 50 13.11 -5.79 4.82
CA TYR A 50 12.77 -4.49 5.39
C TYR A 50 11.58 -3.91 4.64
N TRP A 51 10.76 -3.13 5.34
CA TRP A 51 9.73 -2.32 4.69
C TRP A 51 10.27 -0.91 4.43
N THR A 52 9.64 -0.17 3.53
CA THR A 52 10.11 1.13 3.03
C THR A 52 9.28 2.29 3.61
N ASP A 53 9.36 3.48 2.98
CA ASP A 53 8.56 4.62 3.37
C ASP A 53 7.05 4.39 3.22
N ASP A 54 6.60 3.45 2.37
CA ASP A 54 5.19 3.04 2.25
C ASP A 54 4.62 2.62 3.61
N THR A 55 5.27 1.64 4.24
CA THR A 55 4.88 1.14 5.56
C THR A 55 5.08 2.16 6.66
N ALA A 56 6.20 2.90 6.63
CA ALA A 56 6.47 3.93 7.64
C ALA A 56 5.35 4.97 7.67
N MET A 57 4.89 5.41 6.49
CA MET A 57 3.82 6.39 6.36
C MET A 57 2.46 5.81 6.72
N ALA A 58 2.18 4.55 6.37
CA ALA A 58 0.96 3.85 6.77
C ALA A 58 0.88 3.65 8.31
N LEU A 59 2.00 3.32 8.95
CA LEU A 59 2.12 3.24 10.41
C LEU A 59 1.80 4.58 11.08
N GLY A 60 2.33 5.69 10.55
CA GLY A 60 2.03 7.03 11.05
C GLY A 60 0.53 7.36 10.99
N VAL A 61 -0.13 7.01 9.89
CA VAL A 61 -1.59 7.15 9.73
C VAL A 61 -2.33 6.33 10.79
N LEU A 62 -1.98 5.04 10.96
CA LEU A 62 -2.67 4.17 11.91
C LEU A 62 -2.46 4.61 13.36
N ARG A 63 -1.27 5.08 13.74
CA ARG A 63 -1.01 5.61 15.09
C ARG A 63 -1.87 6.82 15.43
N VAL A 64 -2.07 7.73 14.47
CA VAL A 64 -2.97 8.88 14.65
C VAL A 64 -4.42 8.41 14.82
N LEU A 65 -4.86 7.41 14.05
CA LEU A 65 -6.19 6.83 14.18
C LEU A 65 -6.40 6.11 15.51
N ASP A 66 -5.44 5.30 15.96
CA ASP A 66 -5.48 4.61 17.25
C ASP A 66 -5.55 5.60 18.43
N GLY A 67 -4.84 6.74 18.34
CA GLY A 67 -4.83 7.75 19.40
C GLY A 67 -6.05 8.69 19.41
N HIS A 68 -6.68 8.93 18.25
CA HIS A 68 -7.64 10.03 18.10
C HIS A 68 -8.96 9.66 17.39
N GLY A 69 -9.07 8.48 16.79
CA GLY A 69 -10.25 8.03 16.04
C GLY A 69 -10.49 8.76 14.72
N GLU A 70 -9.63 9.72 14.38
CA GLU A 70 -9.68 10.53 13.15
C GLU A 70 -8.30 11.05 12.77
N ILE A 71 -8.11 11.33 11.49
CA ILE A 71 -6.91 11.99 10.97
C ILE A 71 -6.91 13.44 11.42
N ARG A 72 -5.93 13.77 12.27
CA ARG A 72 -5.61 15.13 12.70
C ARG A 72 -4.35 15.60 11.97
N ARG A 73 -4.52 16.53 11.02
CA ARG A 73 -3.46 17.03 10.12
C ARG A 73 -2.15 17.39 10.85
N THR A 74 -2.23 18.08 11.97
CA THR A 74 -1.07 18.50 12.76
C THR A 74 -0.29 17.33 13.36
N LEU A 75 -0.98 16.26 13.78
CA LEU A 75 -0.34 15.10 14.39
C LEU A 75 0.29 14.18 13.36
N LEU A 76 -0.30 14.11 12.16
CA LEU A 76 0.29 13.39 11.04
C LEU A 76 1.58 14.07 10.55
N ARG A 77 1.68 15.41 10.66
CA ARG A 77 2.95 16.14 10.44
C ARG A 77 4.02 15.75 11.46
N LEU A 78 3.68 15.70 12.75
CA LEU A 78 4.64 15.34 13.80
C LEU A 78 5.10 13.89 13.71
N HIS A 79 4.24 12.95 13.29
CA HIS A 79 4.65 11.56 13.07
C HIS A 79 5.53 11.37 11.82
N ARG A 80 5.60 12.37 10.94
CA ARG A 80 6.58 12.44 9.85
C ARG A 80 7.94 12.99 10.28
N GLU A 81 8.05 13.57 11.47
CA GLU A 81 9.31 14.07 12.03
C GLU A 81 9.83 13.16 13.15
N PRO A 82 10.65 12.18 12.76
CA PRO A 82 11.96 11.99 13.34
C PRO A 82 13.02 12.39 12.31
N ASP A 83 13.18 13.71 12.13
CA ASP A 83 14.23 14.58 11.57
C ASP A 83 15.39 14.08 10.67
N PHE A 84 15.37 12.87 10.09
CA PHE A 84 16.48 12.43 9.25
C PHE A 84 16.05 11.79 7.93
N TRP A 85 15.06 10.90 7.95
CA TRP A 85 14.76 10.08 6.77
C TRP A 85 13.97 10.78 5.67
N PHE A 86 12.99 11.63 6.02
CA PHE A 86 12.16 12.30 5.01
C PHE A 86 12.94 13.36 4.20
N GLN A 87 13.78 14.17 4.88
CA GLN A 87 14.66 15.13 4.19
C GLN A 87 15.68 14.41 3.31
N LEU A 88 16.30 13.34 3.81
CA LEU A 88 17.28 12.55 3.07
C LEU A 88 16.69 11.90 1.81
N VAL A 89 15.46 11.37 1.88
CA VAL A 89 14.76 10.77 0.73
C VAL A 89 14.36 11.86 -0.29
N CYS A 90 13.81 12.99 0.15
CA CYS A 90 13.50 14.10 -0.76
C CYS A 90 14.74 14.68 -1.47
N GLU A 91 15.89 14.73 -0.78
CA GLU A 91 17.17 15.16 -1.36
C GLU A 91 17.74 14.10 -2.33
N LEU A 92 17.66 12.81 -1.99
CA LEU A 92 18.12 11.71 -2.85
C LEU A 92 17.30 11.58 -4.15
N PHE A 93 16.00 11.91 -4.11
CA PHE A 93 15.09 11.88 -5.27
C PHE A 93 14.85 13.25 -5.93
N GLY A 94 15.66 14.27 -5.60
CA GLY A 94 15.70 15.53 -6.35
C GLY A 94 14.48 16.44 -6.20
N GLY A 95 13.76 16.37 -5.09
CA GLY A 95 12.69 17.32 -4.74
C GLY A 95 11.42 17.28 -5.61
N GLY A 96 11.36 16.37 -6.59
CA GLY A 96 10.18 16.13 -7.42
C GLY A 96 9.30 15.06 -6.82
N GLY A 97 8.45 15.40 -5.85
CA GLY A 97 7.43 14.47 -5.33
C GLY A 97 6.61 13.88 -6.49
N SER A 98 6.49 12.55 -6.55
CA SER A 98 5.69 11.87 -7.56
C SER A 98 4.21 12.13 -7.30
N ALA A 99 3.53 12.85 -8.20
CA ALA A 99 2.12 13.19 -8.08
C ALA A 99 1.26 11.93 -7.80
N GLY A 100 0.72 11.84 -6.58
CA GLY A 100 -0.33 10.88 -6.17
C GLY A 100 0.11 9.50 -5.65
N LYS A 101 1.31 9.02 -6.00
CA LYS A 101 1.81 7.70 -5.56
C LYS A 101 2.13 7.68 -4.07
N GLY A 102 2.84 8.72 -3.63
CA GLY A 102 3.18 8.99 -2.24
C GLY A 102 1.98 8.99 -1.27
N GLU A 103 0.80 9.25 -1.82
CA GLU A 103 -0.43 9.37 -1.04
C GLU A 103 -1.19 8.05 -0.99
N ALA A 104 -1.38 7.42 -2.15
CA ALA A 104 -2.13 6.18 -2.26
C ALA A 104 -1.48 5.01 -1.50
N MET A 105 -0.15 5.00 -1.40
CA MET A 105 0.61 3.92 -0.75
C MET A 105 0.24 3.69 0.72
N ARG A 106 -0.29 4.71 1.41
CA ARG A 106 -0.54 4.69 2.87
C ARG A 106 -2.01 4.75 3.27
N VAL A 107 -2.95 4.92 2.33
CA VAL A 107 -4.36 5.19 2.68
C VAL A 107 -5.22 3.95 2.89
N ALA A 108 -4.76 2.76 2.49
CA ALA A 108 -5.54 1.54 2.65
C ALA A 108 -5.94 1.28 4.13
N PRO A 109 -5.05 1.43 5.15
CA PRO A 109 -5.45 1.30 6.55
C PRO A 109 -6.47 2.35 7.02
N SER A 110 -6.42 3.58 6.50
CA SER A 110 -7.42 4.62 6.79
C SER A 110 -8.78 4.26 6.19
N GLY A 111 -8.80 3.79 4.94
CA GLY A 111 -10.02 3.26 4.31
C GLY A 111 -10.62 2.08 5.07
N ALA A 112 -9.77 1.19 5.59
CA ALA A 112 -10.17 0.10 6.48
C ALA A 112 -10.75 0.58 7.80
N TRP A 113 -10.19 1.63 8.40
CA TRP A 113 -10.70 2.18 9.66
C TRP A 113 -12.11 2.74 9.50
N PHE A 114 -12.37 3.52 8.45
CA PHE A 114 -13.68 4.12 8.21
C PHE A 114 -14.61 3.24 7.37
N HIS A 115 -14.36 1.93 7.28
CA HIS A 115 -14.99 1.08 6.27
C HIS A 115 -16.53 1.01 6.37
N THR A 116 -17.09 1.30 7.55
CA THR A 116 -18.53 1.32 7.81
C THR A 116 -19.20 2.64 7.42
N CYS A 117 -18.44 3.70 7.10
CA CYS A 117 -18.97 5.04 6.80
C CYS A 117 -18.31 5.67 5.54
N PRO A 118 -18.97 5.65 4.36
CA PRO A 118 -18.44 6.22 3.12
C PRO A 118 -17.95 7.65 3.24
N ASP A 119 -18.76 8.51 3.88
CA ASP A 119 -18.48 9.94 3.97
C ASP A 119 -17.21 10.19 4.78
N ARG A 120 -16.99 9.39 5.83
CA ARG A 120 -15.77 9.42 6.64
C ARG A 120 -14.56 8.90 5.87
N VAL A 121 -14.69 7.89 5.02
CA VAL A 121 -13.58 7.48 4.14
C VAL A 121 -13.14 8.65 3.26
N ALA A 122 -14.08 9.32 2.59
CA ALA A 122 -13.76 10.44 1.72
C ALA A 122 -13.13 11.61 2.50
N GLU A 123 -13.75 12.03 3.61
CA GLU A 123 -13.26 13.11 4.45
C GLU A 123 -11.84 12.85 4.98
N GLN A 124 -11.61 11.66 5.53
CA GLN A 124 -10.37 11.33 6.23
C GLN A 124 -9.22 11.05 5.24
N THR A 125 -9.56 10.56 4.05
CA THR A 125 -8.62 10.45 2.93
C THR A 125 -8.09 11.82 2.51
N VAL A 126 -8.98 12.80 2.29
CA VAL A 126 -8.58 14.18 1.96
C VAL A 126 -7.71 14.80 3.05
N ARG A 127 -8.09 14.63 4.32
CA ARG A 127 -7.30 15.14 5.45
C ARG A 127 -5.89 14.52 5.51
N SER A 128 -5.73 13.28 5.06
CA SER A 128 -4.45 12.57 5.02
C SER A 128 -3.53 13.05 3.88
N THR A 129 -4.08 13.45 2.74
CA THR A 129 -3.31 13.86 1.55
C THR A 129 -2.86 15.32 1.62
N GLU A 130 -3.72 16.20 2.13
CA GLU A 130 -3.43 17.63 2.31
C GLU A 130 -2.21 17.94 3.19
N VAL A 131 -1.70 16.95 3.95
CA VAL A 131 -0.48 17.09 4.74
C VAL A 131 0.77 17.16 3.84
N THR A 132 0.69 16.65 2.62
CA THR A 132 1.86 16.38 1.78
C THR A 132 1.74 16.89 0.36
N HIS A 133 0.52 16.97 -0.18
CA HIS A 133 0.27 17.55 -1.49
C HIS A 133 -0.95 18.48 -1.44
N ALA A 134 -0.91 19.53 -2.25
CA ALA A 134 -1.92 20.58 -2.27
C ALA A 134 -3.13 20.27 -3.18
N HIS A 135 -3.27 19.03 -3.67
CA HIS A 135 -4.31 18.63 -4.61
C HIS A 135 -5.35 17.70 -3.94
N PRO A 136 -6.38 18.25 -3.27
CA PRO A 136 -7.37 17.52 -2.46
C PRO A 136 -8.34 16.59 -3.24
N GLU A 137 -8.07 16.36 -4.53
CA GLU A 137 -8.93 15.62 -5.45
C GLU A 137 -8.29 14.38 -6.06
N ASP A 138 -7.17 13.87 -5.51
CA ASP A 138 -6.53 12.70 -6.12
C ASP A 138 -7.46 11.46 -6.09
N LEU A 139 -8.04 11.20 -7.27
CA LEU A 139 -8.96 10.10 -7.54
C LEU A 139 -8.33 8.76 -7.16
N LYS A 140 -7.01 8.59 -7.34
CA LYS A 140 -6.28 7.36 -7.03
C LYS A 140 -6.31 7.04 -5.54
N VAL A 141 -6.16 8.06 -4.72
CA VAL A 141 -6.19 7.96 -3.26
C VAL A 141 -7.60 7.59 -2.79
N ARG A 142 -8.62 8.27 -3.33
CA ARG A 142 -10.03 7.97 -3.01
C ARG A 142 -10.43 6.56 -3.44
N LEU A 143 -10.01 6.12 -4.64
CA LEU A 143 -10.25 4.78 -5.14
C LEU A 143 -9.59 3.72 -4.26
N THR A 144 -8.36 3.97 -3.79
CA THR A 144 -7.66 3.05 -2.90
C THR A 144 -8.43 2.89 -1.58
N ALA A 145 -8.78 4.01 -0.94
CA ALA A 145 -9.51 3.97 0.33
C ALA A 145 -10.91 3.33 0.18
N ALA A 146 -11.59 3.56 -0.95
CA ALA A 146 -12.88 2.96 -1.25
C ALA A 146 -12.80 1.45 -1.53
N SER A 147 -11.73 0.97 -2.17
CA SER A 147 -11.51 -0.44 -2.55
C SER A 147 -11.32 -1.36 -1.34
N VAL A 148 -11.06 -0.79 -0.18
CA VAL A 148 -11.00 -1.53 1.09
C VAL A 148 -12.41 -1.86 1.61
N ARG A 149 -13.39 -0.98 1.36
CA ARG A 149 -14.78 -1.12 1.86
C ARG A 149 -15.58 -2.20 1.18
N ARG A 150 -15.43 -2.28 -0.13
CA ARG A 150 -16.17 -3.23 -0.98
C ARG A 150 -15.15 -3.99 -1.78
N GLU A 151 -15.46 -5.24 -2.10
CA GLU A 151 -14.65 -5.99 -3.06
C GLU A 151 -14.46 -5.13 -4.32
N PRO A 152 -13.21 -4.76 -4.67
CA PRO A 152 -12.99 -3.93 -5.83
C PRO A 152 -13.37 -4.73 -7.06
N THR A 153 -14.27 -4.19 -7.88
CA THR A 153 -14.63 -4.82 -9.15
C THR A 153 -13.71 -4.30 -10.24
N LEU A 154 -13.37 -5.16 -11.20
CA LEU A 154 -12.58 -4.75 -12.36
C LEU A 154 -13.24 -3.59 -13.12
N GLU A 155 -14.58 -3.58 -13.17
CA GLU A 155 -15.37 -2.49 -13.76
C GLU A 155 -15.17 -1.15 -13.02
N ALA A 156 -15.21 -1.14 -11.68
CA ALA A 156 -15.02 0.07 -10.91
C ALA A 156 -13.60 0.63 -11.04
N VAL A 157 -12.58 -0.24 -11.05
CA VAL A 157 -11.18 0.16 -11.24
C VAL A 157 -10.96 0.72 -12.65
N THR A 158 -11.50 0.06 -13.69
CA THR A 158 -11.34 0.52 -15.08
C THR A 158 -12.12 1.80 -15.39
N THR A 159 -13.31 1.98 -14.82
CA THR A 159 -14.11 3.21 -15.02
C THR A 159 -13.56 4.41 -14.26
N GLY A 160 -12.95 4.16 -13.09
CA GLY A 160 -12.34 5.20 -12.26
C GLY A 160 -10.93 5.62 -12.68
N THR A 161 -10.35 4.97 -13.69
CA THR A 161 -8.98 5.26 -14.14
C THR A 161 -9.02 5.93 -15.52
N PRO A 162 -8.35 7.08 -15.73
CA PRO A 162 -8.19 7.66 -17.05
C PRO A 162 -7.58 6.64 -18.03
N ASP A 163 -7.83 6.77 -19.34
CA ASP A 163 -7.30 5.87 -20.38
C ASP A 163 -5.80 5.64 -20.21
N SER A 164 -5.48 4.55 -19.52
CA SER A 164 -4.13 4.10 -19.22
C SER A 164 -4.14 2.59 -19.44
N THR A 165 -2.97 2.10 -19.82
CA THR A 165 -2.68 0.83 -20.49
C THR A 165 -3.13 -0.44 -19.75
N VAL A 166 -3.84 -0.35 -18.62
CA VAL A 166 -4.31 -1.47 -17.77
C VAL A 166 -5.31 -2.41 -18.48
N ARG A 167 -5.82 -2.04 -19.67
CA ARG A 167 -6.86 -2.81 -20.37
C ARG A 167 -6.36 -3.98 -21.23
N GLU A 168 -5.10 -4.02 -21.67
CA GLU A 168 -4.63 -5.05 -22.63
C GLU A 168 -3.19 -5.53 -22.38
N GLY A 169 -3.02 -6.82 -22.01
CA GLY A 169 -1.72 -7.51 -22.06
C GLY A 169 -0.77 -7.24 -20.89
N PRO A 170 0.50 -7.69 -20.91
CA PRO A 170 1.41 -7.57 -19.78
C PRO A 170 1.84 -6.11 -19.63
N VAL A 171 1.10 -5.37 -18.82
CA VAL A 171 1.17 -3.91 -18.70
C VAL A 171 2.34 -3.51 -17.81
N ARG A 172 3.28 -2.77 -18.37
CA ARG A 172 4.08 -1.83 -17.59
C ARG A 172 3.10 -0.72 -17.20
N ALA A 173 2.67 -0.68 -15.95
CA ALA A 173 1.71 0.31 -15.52
C ALA A 173 2.43 1.64 -15.36
N ASP A 174 2.25 2.55 -16.33
CA ASP A 174 2.69 3.93 -16.19
C ASP A 174 2.03 4.60 -14.95
N ASP A 175 0.93 4.01 -14.46
CA ASP A 175 0.22 4.38 -13.24
C ASP A 175 0.13 3.24 -12.21
N THR A 176 0.90 3.36 -11.11
CA THR A 176 1.03 2.35 -10.05
C THR A 176 -0.30 2.00 -9.38
N VAL A 177 -1.14 3.00 -9.09
CA VAL A 177 -2.33 2.82 -8.23
C VAL A 177 -3.45 2.03 -8.92
N PRO A 178 -3.91 2.40 -10.13
CA PRO A 178 -4.92 1.64 -10.86
C PRO A 178 -4.54 0.18 -11.07
N PHE A 179 -3.27 -0.07 -11.39
CA PHE A 179 -2.75 -1.41 -11.58
C PHE A 179 -2.79 -2.23 -10.29
N ALA A 180 -2.34 -1.67 -9.17
CA ALA A 180 -2.44 -2.33 -7.86
C ALA A 180 -3.89 -2.66 -7.48
N LEU A 181 -4.83 -1.74 -7.74
CA LEU A 181 -6.26 -1.98 -7.49
C LEU A 181 -6.84 -3.03 -8.43
N TRP A 182 -6.37 -3.11 -9.68
CA TRP A 182 -6.74 -4.16 -10.62
C TRP A 182 -6.26 -5.54 -10.14
N CYS A 183 -5.02 -5.64 -9.66
CA CYS A 183 -4.48 -6.86 -9.05
C CYS A 183 -5.30 -7.27 -7.81
N ALA A 184 -5.61 -6.31 -6.95
CA ALA A 184 -6.43 -6.54 -5.75
C ALA A 184 -7.87 -6.98 -6.09
N ALA A 185 -8.46 -6.44 -7.15
CA ALA A 185 -9.78 -6.84 -7.65
C ALA A 185 -9.78 -8.28 -8.17
N ARG A 186 -8.75 -8.66 -8.93
CA ARG A 186 -8.63 -9.99 -9.53
C ARG A 186 -8.34 -11.09 -8.50
N HIS A 187 -7.74 -10.74 -7.36
CA HIS A 187 -7.30 -11.65 -6.31
C HIS A 187 -7.86 -11.24 -4.94
N SER A 188 -9.12 -10.80 -4.90
CA SER A 188 -9.76 -10.15 -3.74
C SER A 188 -9.79 -10.98 -2.46
N GLY A 189 -9.72 -12.31 -2.59
CA GLY A 189 -9.70 -13.30 -1.51
C GLY A 189 -8.37 -14.07 -1.37
N ASP A 190 -7.33 -13.71 -2.12
CA ASP A 190 -6.02 -14.38 -2.09
C ASP A 190 -4.89 -13.34 -2.12
N LEU A 191 -4.39 -13.02 -0.93
CA LEU A 191 -3.31 -12.04 -0.74
C LEU A 191 -2.03 -12.43 -1.48
N VAL A 192 -1.65 -13.71 -1.47
CA VAL A 192 -0.38 -14.16 -2.08
C VAL A 192 -0.47 -14.02 -3.60
N SER A 193 -1.58 -14.42 -4.20
CA SER A 193 -1.79 -14.23 -5.65
C SER A 193 -1.86 -12.76 -6.02
N ALA A 194 -2.45 -11.90 -5.18
CA ALA A 194 -2.48 -10.46 -5.41
C ALA A 194 -1.07 -9.85 -5.43
N LEU A 195 -0.22 -10.22 -4.48
CA LEU A 195 1.17 -9.73 -4.40
C LEU A 195 2.01 -10.19 -5.59
N TRP A 196 1.89 -11.46 -6.01
CA TRP A 196 2.57 -11.93 -7.22
C TRP A 196 2.10 -11.20 -8.47
N ALA A 197 0.79 -10.99 -8.63
CA ALA A 197 0.23 -10.25 -9.76
C ALA A 197 0.70 -8.79 -9.78
N ALA A 198 0.79 -8.14 -8.62
CA ALA A 198 1.33 -6.78 -8.52
C ALA A 198 2.83 -6.74 -8.87
N ALA A 199 3.62 -7.73 -8.45
CA ALA A 199 5.03 -7.80 -8.82
C ALA A 199 5.27 -7.97 -10.33
N GLU A 200 4.37 -8.63 -11.04
CA GLU A 200 4.46 -8.80 -12.50
C GLU A 200 4.37 -7.47 -13.29
N GLY A 201 3.81 -6.40 -12.70
CA GLY A 201 3.73 -5.08 -13.32
C GLY A 201 5.09 -4.38 -13.51
N LEU A 202 6.09 -4.81 -12.74
CA LEU A 202 7.43 -4.21 -12.67
C LEU A 202 7.39 -2.69 -12.36
N GLY A 203 8.54 -2.03 -12.39
CA GLY A 203 8.64 -0.59 -12.09
C GLY A 203 8.63 -0.34 -10.59
N ASP A 204 7.55 0.25 -10.09
CA ASP A 204 7.34 0.68 -8.71
C ASP A 204 6.66 -0.45 -7.91
N VAL A 205 7.42 -1.52 -7.70
CA VAL A 205 6.90 -2.83 -7.32
C VAL A 205 6.49 -2.90 -5.85
N ASP A 206 7.27 -2.27 -4.96
CA ASP A 206 6.96 -2.08 -3.54
C ASP A 206 5.62 -1.37 -3.36
N THR A 207 5.45 -0.19 -3.95
CA THR A 207 4.22 0.60 -3.84
C THR A 207 3.01 -0.16 -4.38
N ALA A 208 3.16 -0.83 -5.54
CA ALA A 208 2.08 -1.62 -6.13
C ALA A 208 1.67 -2.78 -5.22
N CYS A 209 2.65 -3.50 -4.66
CA CYS A 209 2.41 -4.59 -3.72
C CYS A 209 1.84 -4.09 -2.38
N ALA A 210 2.28 -2.93 -1.89
CA ALA A 210 1.79 -2.30 -0.67
C ALA A 210 0.29 -1.94 -0.78
N ILE A 211 -0.10 -1.29 -1.88
CA ILE A 211 -1.51 -0.95 -2.15
C ILE A 211 -2.36 -2.21 -2.29
N ALA A 212 -1.95 -3.16 -3.13
CA ALA A 212 -2.70 -4.39 -3.36
C ALA A 212 -2.82 -5.22 -2.07
N GLY A 213 -1.71 -5.34 -1.33
CA GLY A 213 -1.63 -6.05 -0.06
C GLY A 213 -2.54 -5.44 1.00
N GLY A 214 -2.51 -4.10 1.13
CA GLY A 214 -3.36 -3.39 2.09
C GLY A 214 -4.85 -3.53 1.81
N VAL A 215 -5.24 -3.53 0.54
CA VAL A 215 -6.64 -3.70 0.12
C VAL A 215 -7.14 -5.13 0.35
N VAL A 216 -6.34 -6.14 -0.03
CA VAL A 216 -6.74 -7.55 0.09
C VAL A 216 -6.72 -8.02 1.54
N ALA A 217 -5.65 -7.71 2.28
CA ALA A 217 -5.48 -8.15 3.67
C ALA A 217 -6.51 -7.53 4.63
N ALA A 218 -7.07 -6.36 4.33
CA ALA A 218 -8.19 -5.82 5.12
C ALA A 218 -9.36 -6.83 5.24
N ARG A 219 -9.54 -7.69 4.23
CA ARG A 219 -10.56 -8.75 4.22
C ARG A 219 -9.99 -10.10 4.64
N THR A 220 -8.88 -10.50 4.04
CA THR A 220 -8.32 -11.86 4.21
C THR A 220 -7.50 -12.02 5.49
N GLY A 221 -6.99 -10.92 6.03
CA GLY A 221 -5.82 -10.92 6.91
C GLY A 221 -4.58 -11.51 6.20
N VAL A 222 -3.63 -12.01 6.98
CA VAL A 222 -2.35 -12.60 6.51
C VAL A 222 -2.25 -14.10 6.80
N GLU A 223 -3.32 -14.72 7.27
CA GLU A 223 -3.37 -16.12 7.72
C GLU A 223 -3.08 -17.12 6.58
N GLY A 224 -3.34 -16.74 5.31
CA GLY A 224 -3.04 -17.54 4.13
C GLY A 224 -1.62 -17.36 3.55
N VAL A 225 -0.79 -16.51 4.15
CA VAL A 225 0.56 -16.21 3.68
C VAL A 225 1.55 -17.29 4.14
N PRO A 226 2.53 -17.71 3.30
CA PRO A 226 3.60 -18.59 3.75
C PRO A 226 4.31 -18.03 5.00
N GLY A 227 4.44 -18.84 6.06
CA GLY A 227 5.05 -18.41 7.32
C GLY A 227 6.44 -17.79 7.15
N VAL A 228 7.25 -18.34 6.22
CA VAL A 228 8.57 -17.81 5.90
C VAL A 228 8.56 -16.36 5.37
N TRP A 229 7.48 -15.90 4.74
CA TRP A 229 7.37 -14.49 4.32
C TRP A 229 7.15 -13.58 5.54
N LEU A 230 6.31 -14.02 6.48
CA LEU A 230 6.03 -13.29 7.72
C LEU A 230 7.26 -13.24 8.63
N GLU A 231 8.03 -14.32 8.69
CA GLU A 231 9.30 -14.40 9.44
C GLU A 231 10.38 -13.48 8.87
N ARG A 232 10.42 -13.33 7.53
CA ARG A 232 11.40 -12.49 6.84
C ARG A 232 11.03 -11.01 6.88
N ARG A 233 9.74 -10.69 6.82
CA ARG A 233 9.25 -9.31 6.89
C ARG A 233 9.62 -8.69 8.23
N GLU A 234 10.23 -7.52 8.19
CA GLU A 234 10.47 -6.70 9.36
C GLU A 234 9.19 -6.52 10.18
N ALA A 235 9.31 -6.67 11.50
CA ALA A 235 8.18 -6.60 12.41
C ALA A 235 7.64 -5.17 12.54
N LEU A 236 6.32 -5.02 12.61
CA LEU A 236 5.68 -3.75 12.89
C LEU A 236 5.81 -3.40 14.38
N ALA A 237 6.78 -2.56 14.72
CA ALA A 237 6.96 -2.10 16.10
C ALA A 237 5.75 -1.26 16.57
N GLY A 238 5.10 -1.70 17.65
CA GLY A 238 4.12 -0.90 18.40
C GLY A 238 2.65 -1.06 18.02
N VAL A 239 2.25 -2.11 17.29
CA VAL A 239 0.83 -2.38 16.91
C VAL A 239 0.17 -3.44 17.82
N GLY A 240 0.86 -3.84 18.91
CA GLY A 240 0.30 -4.69 19.95
C GLY A 240 -0.63 -3.91 20.88
N GLY A 241 -1.89 -4.35 20.97
CA GLY A 241 -2.90 -3.77 21.84
C GLY A 241 -2.39 -3.63 23.28
N ARG A 242 -2.66 -2.47 23.89
CA ARG A 242 -2.59 -2.35 25.34
C ARG A 242 -3.59 -3.36 25.93
N ALA A 243 -3.04 -4.36 26.63
CA ALA A 243 -3.80 -5.17 27.58
C ALA A 243 -4.38 -4.28 28.69
#